data_AF-A0A4U1YTS2-F1
#
_entry.id   AF-A0A4U1YTS2-F1
#
_cell.length_a   1.000
_cell.length_b   1.000
_cell.length_c   1.000
_cell.angle_alpha   90.00
_cell.angle_beta   90.00
_cell.angle_gamma   90.00
#
_symmetry.space_group_name_H-M   'P 1'
#
loop_
_entity.id
_entity.type
_entity.pdbx_description
1 polymer ?
#
loop_
_entity_poly.entity_id
_entity_poly.type
_entity_poly.pdbx_seq_one_letter_code
_entity_poly.pdbx_strand_id
1 'polypeptide(L)'
;MTKRLILFGYIVINCYFSYVIYAESSEQLWSNFSGLATVNVAILTAFIVVFGMRQLNATREQLEENKKVNIRSLSHESYSKYLQLALEHPNFAFPSPDALRMDTIAFAKYRWFIANMLFYFEEVLVVNDKDKNWSDAISKQVRIHSWYLSEGSYKRQSWSKELVDIITKEVERPSFRKNRSTTEQSKKDSINAIYERYLELVSSKPQYYQVDVQLQIPDYDRVKHTLFLKRSFFLLGQIAELSENDQDWQYLVKLETGILQSTYHESDRNRIVSTKLMTKHHQRLLQS
;
A
#
# COMPACT_ATOMS: atom_id res chain seq x y z
N MET A 1 -36.54 -6.68 35.23
CA MET A 1 -37.42 -6.69 36.43
C MET A 1 -38.56 -5.68 36.32
N THR A 2 -38.29 -4.42 35.95
CA THR A 2 -39.27 -3.32 35.82
C THR A 2 -40.47 -3.60 34.90
N LYS A 3 -40.28 -4.23 33.72
CA LYS A 3 -41.40 -4.54 32.81
C LYS A 3 -42.45 -5.50 33.40
N ARG A 4 -42.01 -6.47 34.23
CA ARG A 4 -42.90 -7.45 34.85
C ARG A 4 -43.72 -6.85 35.99
N LEU A 5 -43.13 -5.90 36.73
CA LEU A 5 -43.81 -5.16 37.80
C LEU A 5 -44.92 -4.24 37.26
N ILE A 6 -44.66 -3.56 36.13
CA ILE A 6 -45.65 -2.67 35.49
C ILE A 6 -46.85 -3.49 34.97
N LEU A 7 -46.58 -4.63 34.33
CA LEU A 7 -47.64 -5.53 33.84
C LEU A 7 -48.50 -6.08 34.99
N PHE A 8 -47.84 -6.54 36.06
CA PHE A 8 -48.54 -7.06 37.24
C PHE A 8 -49.42 -5.99 37.91
N GLY A 9 -48.89 -4.78 38.09
CA GLY A 9 -49.66 -3.65 38.63
C GLY A 9 -50.87 -3.29 37.78
N TYR A 10 -50.73 -3.25 36.45
CA TYR A 10 -51.84 -2.98 35.53
C TYR A 10 -52.95 -4.03 35.62
N ILE A 11 -52.60 -5.32 35.73
CA ILE A 11 -53.55 -6.42 35.88
C ILE A 11 -54.30 -6.29 37.21
N VAL A 12 -53.58 -6.07 38.32
CA VAL A 12 -54.19 -5.92 39.65
C VAL A 12 -55.17 -4.74 39.69
N ILE A 13 -54.81 -3.60 39.10
CA ILE A 13 -55.67 -2.42 39.03
C ILE A 13 -56.93 -2.70 38.17
N ASN A 14 -56.78 -3.36 37.02
CA ASN A 14 -57.93 -3.70 36.18
C ASN A 14 -58.87 -4.71 36.85
N CYS A 15 -58.33 -5.72 37.53
CA CYS A 15 -59.13 -6.65 38.32
C CYS A 15 -59.89 -5.93 39.45
N TYR A 16 -59.25 -4.98 40.12
CA TYR A 16 -59.88 -4.17 41.16
C TYR A 16 -61.04 -3.33 40.62
N PHE A 17 -60.83 -2.59 39.52
CA PHE A 17 -61.91 -1.80 38.91
C PHE A 17 -63.05 -2.66 38.36
N SER A 18 -62.73 -3.83 37.79
CA SER A 18 -63.76 -4.78 37.33
C SER A 18 -64.60 -5.31 38.50
N TYR A 19 -63.99 -5.57 39.65
CA TYR A 19 -64.68 -5.96 40.87
C TYR A 19 -65.59 -4.85 41.43
N VAL A 20 -65.08 -3.62 41.47
CA VAL A 20 -65.86 -2.44 41.94
C VAL A 20 -67.06 -2.19 41.03
N ILE A 21 -66.89 -2.26 39.71
CA ILE A 21 -67.99 -2.10 38.76
C ILE A 21 -69.04 -3.20 38.96
N TYR A 22 -68.61 -4.46 39.14
CA TYR A 22 -69.53 -5.58 39.37
C TYR A 22 -70.35 -5.45 40.67
N ALA A 23 -69.82 -4.79 41.69
CA ALA A 23 -70.52 -4.56 42.96
C ALA A 23 -71.56 -3.43 42.90
N GLU A 24 -71.59 -2.64 41.83
CA GLU A 24 -72.49 -1.49 41.62
C GLU A 24 -73.81 -1.91 40.94
N SER A 25 -74.86 -1.09 41.04
CA SER A 25 -76.22 -1.42 40.57
C SER A 25 -76.30 -1.78 39.08
N SER A 26 -77.20 -2.71 38.72
CA SER A 26 -77.28 -3.32 37.38
C SER A 26 -77.56 -2.34 36.23
N GLU A 27 -78.16 -1.18 36.51
CA GLU A 27 -78.56 -0.20 35.50
C GLU A 27 -77.38 0.53 34.84
N GLN A 28 -76.20 0.58 35.47
CA GLN A 28 -75.02 1.30 34.95
C GLN A 28 -73.82 0.41 34.60
N LEU A 29 -73.91 -0.91 34.85
CA LEU A 29 -72.82 -1.88 34.65
C LEU A 29 -72.18 -1.80 33.26
N TRP A 30 -72.98 -1.85 32.21
CA TRP A 30 -72.49 -1.87 30.83
C TRP A 30 -71.81 -0.57 30.42
N SER A 31 -72.29 0.57 30.92
CA SER A 31 -71.69 1.88 30.69
C SER A 31 -70.29 1.97 31.33
N ASN A 32 -70.17 1.53 32.59
CA ASN A 32 -68.90 1.55 33.32
C ASN A 32 -67.87 0.58 32.74
N PHE A 33 -68.31 -0.60 32.28
CA PHE A 33 -67.44 -1.55 31.55
C PHE A 33 -66.96 -0.98 30.20
N SER A 34 -67.84 -0.32 29.44
CA SER A 34 -67.47 0.35 28.19
C SER A 34 -66.43 1.46 28.42
N GLY A 35 -66.58 2.23 29.50
CA GLY A 35 -65.60 3.23 29.94
C GLY A 35 -64.23 2.62 30.26
N LEU A 36 -64.20 1.53 31.04
CA LEU A 36 -62.96 0.81 31.36
C LEU A 36 -62.28 0.24 30.11
N ALA A 37 -63.05 -0.34 29.18
CA ALA A 37 -62.54 -0.84 27.91
C ALA A 37 -61.91 0.28 27.06
N THR A 38 -62.56 1.44 26.98
CA THR A 38 -62.06 2.61 26.25
C THR A 38 -60.72 3.10 26.82
N VAL A 39 -60.58 3.17 28.15
CA VAL A 39 -59.33 3.52 28.82
C VAL A 39 -58.22 2.51 28.51
N ASN A 40 -58.52 1.21 28.55
CA ASN A 40 -57.54 0.17 28.24
C ASN A 40 -57.08 0.20 26.77
N VAL A 41 -58.00 0.45 25.83
CA VAL A 41 -57.65 0.62 24.41
C VAL A 41 -56.77 1.86 24.22
N ALA A 42 -57.05 2.97 24.91
CA ALA A 42 -56.23 4.17 24.86
C ALA A 42 -54.81 3.93 25.39
N ILE A 43 -54.67 3.21 26.51
CA ILE A 43 -53.37 2.84 27.09
C ILE A 43 -52.60 1.92 26.13
N LEU A 44 -53.24 0.88 25.58
CA LEU A 44 -52.62 -0.02 24.63
C LEU A 44 -52.15 0.71 23.36
N THR A 45 -52.98 1.61 22.83
CA THR A 45 -52.66 2.43 21.67
C THR A 45 -51.47 3.33 21.94
N ALA A 46 -51.43 4.00 23.11
CA ALA A 46 -50.29 4.82 23.52
C ALA A 46 -49.00 3.98 23.61
N PHE A 47 -49.08 2.76 24.15
CA PHE A 47 -47.95 1.84 24.19
C PHE A 47 -47.45 1.45 22.79
N ILE A 48 -48.35 1.06 21.89
CA ILE A 48 -48.00 0.70 20.50
C ILE A 48 -47.30 1.87 19.81
N VAL A 49 -47.84 3.09 19.96
CA VAL A 49 -47.28 4.31 19.36
C VAL A 49 -45.88 4.61 19.90
N VAL A 50 -45.66 4.52 21.21
CA VAL A 50 -44.34 4.75 21.83
C VAL A 50 -43.31 3.70 21.39
N PHE A 51 -43.70 2.42 21.35
CA PHE A 51 -42.82 1.36 20.88
C PHE A 51 -42.53 1.46 19.38
N GLY A 52 -43.53 1.80 18.56
CA GLY A 52 -43.38 2.05 17.14
C GLY A 52 -42.41 3.19 16.84
N MET A 53 -42.54 4.32 17.55
CA MET A 53 -41.61 5.45 17.42
C MET A 53 -40.18 5.06 17.81
N ARG A 54 -40.00 4.31 18.90
CA ARG A 54 -38.67 3.82 19.31
C ARG A 54 -38.05 2.90 18.28
N GLN A 55 -38.84 2.00 17.71
CA GLN A 55 -38.38 1.08 16.67
C GLN A 55 -37.97 1.83 15.39
N LEU A 56 -38.74 2.83 14.97
CA LEU A 56 -38.40 3.67 13.82
C LEU A 56 -37.08 4.40 14.00
N ASN A 57 -36.82 4.94 15.20
CA ASN A 57 -35.55 5.62 15.49
C ASN A 57 -34.36 4.65 15.45
N ALA A 58 -34.49 3.47 16.05
CA ALA A 58 -33.46 2.43 16.00
C ALA A 58 -33.19 1.96 14.55
N THR A 59 -34.23 1.80 13.72
CA THR A 59 -34.07 1.45 12.31
C THR A 59 -33.35 2.53 11.51
N ARG A 60 -33.59 3.81 11.82
CA ARG A 60 -32.88 4.93 11.17
C ARG A 60 -31.39 4.89 11.51
N GLU A 61 -31.05 4.69 12.77
CA GLU A 61 -29.65 4.57 13.22
C GLU A 61 -28.96 3.38 12.51
N GLN A 62 -29.60 2.21 12.47
CA GLN A 62 -29.08 1.04 11.76
C GLN A 62 -28.92 1.27 10.26
N LEU A 63 -29.84 2.00 9.62
CA LEU A 63 -29.74 2.31 8.20
C LEU A 63 -28.53 3.20 7.90
N GLU A 64 -28.24 4.18 8.76
CA GLU A 64 -27.07 5.03 8.62
C GLU A 64 -25.77 4.26 8.81
N GLU A 65 -25.71 3.37 9.80
CA GLU A 65 -24.55 2.49 10.02
C GLU A 65 -24.34 1.53 8.84
N ASN A 66 -25.41 0.88 8.38
CA ASN A 66 -25.37 -0.01 7.23
C ASN A 66 -24.93 0.73 5.96
N LYS A 67 -25.39 1.96 5.75
CA LYS A 67 -24.95 2.80 4.64
C LYS A 67 -23.44 3.06 4.70
N LYS A 68 -22.90 3.41 5.88
CA LYS A 68 -21.46 3.64 6.09
C LYS A 68 -20.64 2.37 5.84
N VAL A 69 -21.09 1.23 6.36
CA VAL A 69 -20.41 -0.06 6.17
C VAL A 69 -20.43 -0.47 4.70
N ASN A 70 -21.57 -0.30 4.02
CA ASN A 70 -21.71 -0.64 2.61
C ASN A 70 -20.81 0.22 1.72
N ILE A 71 -20.80 1.54 1.96
CA ILE A 71 -19.91 2.50 1.30
C ILE A 71 -18.45 2.05 1.46
N ARG A 72 -18.01 1.78 2.69
CA ARG A 72 -16.64 1.33 2.97
C ARG A 72 -16.31 0.01 2.27
N SER A 73 -17.22 -0.95 2.30
CA SER A 73 -17.04 -2.26 1.67
C SER A 73 -16.86 -2.12 0.16
N LEU A 74 -17.76 -1.38 -0.50
CA LEU A 74 -17.76 -1.20 -1.95
C LEU A 74 -16.47 -0.51 -2.43
N SER A 75 -16.02 0.52 -1.71
CA SER A 75 -14.77 1.21 -2.05
C SER A 75 -13.53 0.35 -1.86
N HIS A 76 -13.48 -0.46 -0.79
CA HIS A 76 -12.40 -1.43 -0.63
C HIS A 76 -12.42 -2.50 -1.73
N GLU A 77 -13.61 -2.95 -2.15
CA GLU A 77 -13.75 -3.93 -3.23
C GLU A 77 -13.25 -3.36 -4.55
N SER A 78 -13.71 -2.18 -4.98
CA SER A 78 -13.28 -1.54 -6.23
C SER A 78 -11.78 -1.25 -6.22
N TYR A 79 -11.23 -0.77 -5.11
CA TYR A 79 -9.78 -0.55 -5.02
C TYR A 79 -8.99 -1.87 -5.02
N SER A 80 -9.51 -2.94 -4.40
CA SER A 80 -8.89 -4.25 -4.45
C SER A 80 -8.83 -4.82 -5.87
N LYS A 81 -9.84 -4.56 -6.72
CA LYS A 81 -9.83 -4.94 -8.14
C LYS A 81 -8.70 -4.23 -8.89
N TYR A 82 -8.48 -2.94 -8.61
CA TYR A 82 -7.32 -2.22 -9.14
C TYR A 82 -6.00 -2.85 -8.67
N LEU A 83 -5.86 -3.16 -7.38
CA LEU A 83 -4.64 -3.77 -6.85
C LEU A 83 -4.37 -5.14 -7.50
N GLN A 84 -5.41 -5.94 -7.72
CA GLN A 84 -5.30 -7.20 -8.44
C GLN A 84 -4.83 -6.97 -9.89
N LEU A 85 -5.42 -6.02 -10.60
CA LEU A 85 -4.97 -5.64 -11.95
C LEU A 85 -3.49 -5.22 -11.97
N ALA A 86 -3.05 -4.45 -10.96
CA ALA A 86 -1.65 -4.04 -10.81
C ALA A 86 -0.71 -5.22 -10.51
N LEU A 87 -1.17 -6.22 -9.75
CA LEU A 87 -0.42 -7.44 -9.47
C LEU A 87 -0.32 -8.37 -10.68
N GLU A 88 -1.38 -8.48 -11.49
CA GLU A 88 -1.40 -9.26 -12.73
C GLU A 88 -0.52 -8.63 -13.83
N HIS A 89 -0.37 -7.30 -13.80
CA HIS A 89 0.41 -6.55 -14.77
C HIS A 89 1.41 -5.59 -14.12
N PRO A 90 2.47 -6.11 -13.44
CA PRO A 90 3.42 -5.29 -12.71
C PRO A 90 4.18 -4.31 -13.62
N ASN A 91 4.45 -4.72 -14.87
CA ASN A 91 5.09 -3.90 -15.88
C ASN A 91 4.24 -2.68 -16.31
N PHE A 92 2.92 -2.73 -16.08
CA PHE A 92 2.01 -1.62 -16.35
C PHE A 92 1.75 -0.79 -15.10
N ALA A 93 1.78 -1.39 -13.91
CA ALA A 93 1.68 -0.68 -12.64
C ALA A 93 2.88 0.26 -12.40
N PHE A 94 4.09 -0.17 -12.76
CA PHE A 94 5.31 0.64 -12.73
C PHE A 94 5.97 0.67 -14.12
N PRO A 95 5.42 1.44 -15.07
CA PRO A 95 5.86 1.38 -16.45
C PRO A 95 7.17 2.13 -16.65
N SER A 96 8.04 1.58 -17.51
CA SER A 96 9.13 2.31 -18.14
C SER A 96 8.60 2.96 -19.43
N PRO A 97 8.39 4.30 -19.49
CA PRO A 97 7.70 4.93 -20.62
C PRO A 97 8.38 4.69 -21.96
N ASP A 98 9.71 4.68 -21.99
CA ASP A 98 10.49 4.52 -23.21
C ASP A 98 10.32 3.10 -23.78
N ALA A 99 10.48 2.08 -22.93
CA ALA A 99 10.28 0.69 -23.34
C ALA A 99 8.84 0.41 -23.80
N LEU A 100 7.85 1.03 -23.13
CA LEU A 100 6.45 0.83 -23.43
C LEU A 100 6.03 1.48 -24.76
N ARG A 101 6.62 2.63 -25.12
CA ARG A 101 6.33 3.33 -26.39
C ARG A 101 6.94 2.63 -27.60
N MET A 102 8.01 1.86 -27.42
CA MET A 102 8.65 1.11 -28.51
C MET A 102 7.87 -0.15 -28.91
N ASP A 103 7.11 -0.75 -28.00
CA ASP A 103 6.24 -1.89 -28.29
C ASP A 103 4.77 -1.44 -28.43
N THR A 104 4.28 -1.40 -29.67
CA THR A 104 2.90 -0.98 -29.98
C THR A 104 1.84 -1.87 -29.34
N ILE A 105 2.11 -3.17 -29.14
CA ILE A 105 1.17 -4.12 -28.55
C ILE A 105 1.11 -3.92 -27.04
N ALA A 106 2.27 -3.81 -26.38
CA ALA A 106 2.34 -3.49 -24.96
C ALA A 106 1.70 -2.13 -24.65
N PHE A 107 1.93 -1.12 -25.51
CA PHE A 107 1.31 0.18 -25.37
C PHE A 107 -0.22 0.11 -25.46
N ALA A 108 -0.77 -0.65 -26.42
CA ALA A 108 -2.22 -0.85 -26.53
C ALA A 108 -2.81 -1.51 -25.27
N LYS A 109 -2.16 -2.54 -24.73
CA LYS A 109 -2.56 -3.19 -23.46
C LYS A 109 -2.49 -2.21 -22.28
N TYR A 110 -1.48 -1.37 -22.24
CA TYR A 110 -1.36 -0.33 -21.21
C TYR A 110 -2.50 0.69 -21.28
N ARG A 111 -2.99 1.07 -22.47
CA ARG A 111 -4.17 1.94 -22.58
C ARG A 111 -5.40 1.32 -21.90
N TRP A 112 -5.60 0.01 -22.08
CA TRP A 112 -6.66 -0.74 -21.40
C TRP A 112 -6.43 -0.82 -19.90
N PHE A 113 -5.19 -1.02 -19.45
CA PHE A 113 -4.84 -0.98 -18.03
C PHE A 113 -5.22 0.36 -17.40
N ILE A 114 -4.86 1.48 -18.03
CA ILE A 114 -5.19 2.83 -17.53
C ILE A 114 -6.70 3.07 -17.52
N ALA A 115 -7.42 2.63 -18.55
CA ALA A 115 -8.88 2.76 -18.59
C ALA A 115 -9.56 2.02 -17.43
N ASN A 116 -9.14 0.77 -17.16
CA ASN A 116 -9.65 0.00 -16.03
C ASN A 116 -9.24 0.61 -14.67
N MET A 117 -8.01 1.11 -14.55
CA MET A 117 -7.55 1.82 -13.37
C MET A 117 -8.44 3.03 -13.06
N LEU A 118 -8.67 3.91 -14.06
CA LEU A 118 -9.50 5.10 -13.89
C LEU A 118 -10.96 4.72 -13.59
N PHE A 119 -11.47 3.65 -14.19
CA PHE A 119 -12.81 3.13 -13.91
C PHE A 119 -12.95 2.70 -12.43
N TYR A 120 -12.01 1.91 -11.90
CA TYR A 120 -12.07 1.52 -10.49
C TYR A 120 -11.88 2.70 -9.53
N PHE A 121 -11.08 3.70 -9.90
CA PHE A 121 -10.94 4.93 -9.11
C PHE A 121 -12.21 5.77 -9.09
N GLU A 122 -12.92 5.86 -10.22
CA GLU A 122 -14.23 6.50 -10.30
C GLU A 122 -15.24 5.81 -9.36
N GLU A 123 -15.32 4.48 -9.38
CA GLU A 123 -16.22 3.74 -8.47
C GLU A 123 -15.92 4.03 -6.99
N VAL A 124 -14.64 4.12 -6.62
CA VAL A 124 -14.22 4.45 -5.24
C VAL A 124 -14.68 5.85 -4.86
N LEU A 125 -14.46 6.84 -5.75
CA LEU A 125 -14.76 8.26 -5.47
C LEU A 125 -16.26 8.55 -5.47
N VAL A 126 -17.02 7.94 -6.38
CA VAL A 126 -18.49 8.09 -6.45
C VAL A 126 -19.16 7.65 -5.15
N VAL A 127 -18.62 6.64 -4.48
CA VAL A 127 -19.19 6.05 -3.25
C VAL A 127 -18.68 6.76 -1.99
N ASN A 128 -17.45 7.30 -2.02
CA ASN A 128 -16.81 8.04 -0.91
C ASN A 128 -16.61 9.52 -1.21
N ASP A 129 -17.70 10.25 -1.44
CA ASP A 129 -17.66 11.71 -1.67
C ASP A 129 -16.78 12.40 -0.60
N LYS A 130 -15.60 12.90 -1.03
CA LYS A 130 -14.63 13.69 -0.24
C LYS A 130 -13.84 12.96 0.86
N ASP A 131 -13.70 11.64 0.82
CA ASP A 131 -12.73 10.98 1.70
C ASP A 131 -11.28 11.28 1.26
N LYS A 132 -10.59 12.09 2.05
CA LYS A 132 -9.19 12.49 1.80
C LYS A 132 -8.24 11.30 1.68
N ASN A 133 -8.49 10.21 2.40
CA ASN A 133 -7.60 9.04 2.38
C ASN A 133 -7.62 8.35 1.00
N TRP A 134 -8.81 8.23 0.41
CA TRP A 134 -8.98 7.64 -0.91
C TRP A 134 -8.45 8.55 -2.00
N SER A 135 -8.75 9.86 -1.92
CA SER A 135 -8.16 10.88 -2.79
C SER A 135 -6.63 10.82 -2.80
N ASP A 136 -5.99 10.72 -1.63
CA ASP A 136 -4.52 10.64 -1.52
C ASP A 136 -3.95 9.32 -2.07
N ALA A 137 -4.64 8.20 -1.84
CA ALA A 137 -4.23 6.90 -2.38
C ALA A 137 -4.29 6.90 -3.92
N ILE A 138 -5.39 7.38 -4.49
CA ILE A 138 -5.61 7.50 -5.93
C ILE A 138 -4.60 8.48 -6.55
N SER A 139 -4.40 9.65 -5.93
CA SER A 139 -3.41 10.65 -6.35
C SER A 139 -2.00 10.04 -6.53
N LYS A 140 -1.55 9.22 -5.58
CA LYS A 140 -0.23 8.56 -5.68
C LYS A 140 -0.12 7.64 -6.89
N GLN A 141 -1.18 6.89 -7.20
CA GLN A 141 -1.18 5.98 -8.35
C GLN A 141 -1.28 6.75 -9.67
N VAL A 142 -2.20 7.72 -9.75
CA VAL A 142 -2.35 8.63 -10.90
C VAL A 142 -1.03 9.32 -11.23
N ARG A 143 -0.25 9.73 -10.22
CA ARG A 143 1.06 10.36 -10.40
C ARG A 143 2.06 9.49 -11.16
N ILE A 144 2.09 8.17 -10.93
CA ILE A 144 2.98 7.23 -11.64
C ILE A 144 2.69 7.26 -13.14
N HIS A 145 1.42 7.43 -13.49
CA HIS A 145 0.91 7.41 -14.86
C HIS A 145 0.73 8.81 -15.48
N SER A 146 1.14 9.87 -14.77
CA SER A 146 1.00 11.27 -15.19
C SER A 146 1.52 11.55 -16.60
N TRP A 147 2.61 10.90 -17.00
CA TRP A 147 3.23 11.03 -18.33
C TRP A 147 2.33 10.58 -19.49
N TYR A 148 1.45 9.59 -19.27
CA TYR A 148 0.48 9.15 -20.27
C TYR A 148 -0.79 9.98 -20.19
N LEU A 149 -1.22 10.31 -18.96
CA LEU A 149 -2.40 11.12 -18.73
C LEU A 149 -2.21 12.53 -19.33
N SER A 150 -1.02 13.13 -19.26
CA SER A 150 -0.74 14.45 -19.87
C SER A 150 -1.06 14.53 -21.37
N GLU A 151 -1.04 13.40 -22.09
CA GLU A 151 -1.37 13.34 -23.53
C GLU A 151 -2.88 13.51 -23.81
N GLY A 152 -3.72 13.62 -22.77
CA GLY A 152 -5.10 14.10 -22.86
C GLY A 152 -6.13 13.09 -23.36
N SER A 153 -5.75 11.83 -23.57
CA SER A 153 -6.66 10.78 -24.06
C SER A 153 -7.87 10.56 -23.14
N TYR A 154 -7.69 10.74 -21.82
CA TYR A 154 -8.76 10.59 -20.82
C TYR A 154 -9.82 11.73 -20.86
N LYS A 155 -9.52 12.89 -21.46
CA LYS A 155 -10.37 14.09 -21.42
C LYS A 155 -11.67 13.97 -22.22
N ARG A 156 -11.77 12.97 -23.10
CA ARG A 156 -12.97 12.73 -23.93
C ARG A 156 -14.08 11.98 -23.19
N GLN A 157 -13.80 11.48 -22.00
CA GLN A 157 -14.73 10.68 -21.19
C GLN A 157 -15.33 11.53 -20.07
N SER A 158 -16.59 11.29 -19.76
CA SER A 158 -17.35 11.99 -18.72
C SER A 158 -17.03 11.42 -17.33
N TRP A 159 -15.88 11.78 -16.78
CA TRP A 159 -15.43 11.43 -15.43
C TRP A 159 -16.00 12.37 -14.36
N SER A 160 -16.07 11.92 -13.11
CA SER A 160 -16.44 12.78 -11.98
C SER A 160 -15.50 13.97 -11.85
N LYS A 161 -16.05 15.08 -11.33
CA LYS A 161 -15.26 16.31 -11.08
C LYS A 161 -14.08 16.06 -10.15
N GLU A 162 -14.24 15.17 -9.16
CA GLU A 162 -13.19 14.82 -8.19
C GLU A 162 -12.03 14.07 -8.87
N LEU A 163 -12.33 13.07 -9.70
CA LEU A 163 -11.29 12.35 -10.44
C LEU A 163 -10.55 13.27 -11.41
N VAL A 164 -11.27 14.13 -12.13
CA VAL A 164 -10.67 15.11 -13.05
C VAL A 164 -9.77 16.09 -12.31
N ASP A 165 -10.17 16.57 -11.13
CA ASP A 165 -9.37 17.47 -10.29
C ASP A 165 -8.08 16.77 -9.82
N ILE A 166 -8.16 15.53 -9.35
CA ILE A 166 -6.99 14.73 -8.96
C ILE A 166 -6.04 14.57 -10.15
N ILE A 167 -6.53 14.17 -11.32
CA ILE A 167 -5.68 13.97 -12.50
C ILE A 167 -5.03 15.29 -12.93
N THR A 168 -5.80 16.37 -13.01
CA THR A 168 -5.30 17.68 -13.43
C THR A 168 -4.20 18.15 -12.47
N LYS A 169 -4.45 18.06 -11.16
CA LYS A 169 -3.49 18.40 -10.12
C LYS A 169 -2.22 17.57 -10.19
N GLU A 170 -2.30 16.26 -10.38
CA GLU A 170 -1.11 15.41 -10.45
C GLU A 170 -0.34 15.54 -11.77
N VAL A 171 -1.02 15.90 -12.86
CA VAL A 171 -0.38 16.19 -14.17
C VAL A 171 0.31 17.55 -14.15
N GLU A 172 -0.30 18.58 -13.54
CA GLU A 172 0.25 19.94 -13.45
C GLU A 172 1.32 20.07 -12.37
N ARG A 173 1.32 19.18 -11.38
CA ARG A 173 2.40 19.14 -10.38
C ARG A 173 3.73 19.01 -11.11
N PRO A 174 4.64 20.00 -10.97
CA PRO A 174 5.96 19.91 -11.58
C PRO A 174 6.58 18.65 -11.01
N SER A 175 6.69 17.65 -11.87
CA SER A 175 7.17 16.36 -11.41
C SER A 175 8.53 16.64 -10.79
N PHE A 176 8.69 16.35 -9.50
CA PHE A 176 10.01 16.14 -8.91
C PHE A 176 10.61 14.84 -9.48
N ARG A 177 10.43 14.63 -10.79
CA ARG A 177 11.15 13.69 -11.60
C ARG A 177 12.47 14.41 -11.83
N LYS A 178 13.36 14.23 -10.87
CA LYS A 178 14.79 14.20 -11.16
C LYS A 178 14.90 13.28 -12.37
N ASN A 179 15.10 13.87 -13.54
CA ASN A 179 15.42 13.17 -14.75
C ASN A 179 16.70 12.40 -14.43
N ARG A 180 16.55 11.16 -13.98
CA ARG A 180 17.58 10.14 -14.12
C ARG A 180 17.42 9.54 -15.52
N SER A 181 17.38 10.39 -16.54
CA SER A 181 18.33 10.18 -17.62
C SER A 181 19.67 10.45 -16.98
N THR A 182 20.25 9.43 -16.34
CA THR A 182 21.65 9.52 -15.96
C THR A 182 22.37 9.68 -17.28
N THR A 183 22.66 10.92 -17.66
CA THR A 183 23.48 11.26 -18.82
C THR A 183 24.68 10.34 -18.74
N GLU A 184 25.15 9.76 -19.84
CA GLU A 184 26.34 8.89 -19.78
C GLU A 184 27.46 9.53 -18.96
N GLN A 185 27.56 10.86 -19.02
CA GLN A 185 28.42 11.67 -18.16
C GLN A 185 28.16 11.49 -16.65
N SER A 186 26.92 11.61 -16.17
CA SER A 186 26.59 11.39 -14.75
C SER A 186 26.79 9.93 -14.31
N LYS A 187 26.64 8.95 -15.22
CA LYS A 187 26.99 7.54 -14.95
C LYS A 187 28.50 7.41 -14.78
N LYS A 188 29.28 7.99 -15.70
CA LYS A 188 30.74 8.05 -15.64
C LYS A 188 31.24 8.77 -14.38
N ASP A 189 30.64 9.90 -14.02
CA ASP A 189 30.98 10.65 -12.81
C ASP A 189 30.67 9.83 -11.54
N SER A 190 29.58 9.05 -11.54
CA SER A 190 29.23 8.15 -10.43
C SER A 190 30.18 6.95 -10.33
N ILE A 191 30.57 6.36 -11.47
CA ILE A 191 31.55 5.28 -11.56
C ILE A 191 32.91 5.79 -11.05
N ASN A 192 33.34 6.97 -11.51
CA ASN A 192 34.58 7.62 -11.07
C ASN A 192 34.57 7.90 -9.56
N ALA A 193 33.48 8.42 -9.01
CA ALA A 193 33.37 8.66 -7.57
C ALA A 193 33.42 7.37 -6.74
N ILE A 194 32.86 6.27 -7.23
CA ILE A 194 32.95 4.96 -6.57
C ILE A 194 34.36 4.38 -6.70
N TYR A 195 35.01 4.57 -7.85
CA TYR A 195 36.39 4.16 -8.07
C TYR A 195 37.39 4.95 -7.22
N GLU A 196 37.20 6.27 -7.06
CA GLU A 196 37.99 7.09 -6.14
C GLU A 196 37.89 6.59 -4.69
N ARG A 197 36.69 6.20 -4.24
CA ARG A 197 36.50 5.59 -2.91
C ARG A 197 37.18 4.24 -2.79
N TYR A 198 37.21 3.46 -3.86
CA TYR A 198 37.98 2.21 -3.90
C TYR A 198 39.48 2.49 -3.79
N LEU A 199 40.01 3.44 -4.56
CA LEU A 199 41.41 3.85 -4.49
C LEU A 199 41.79 4.41 -3.11
N GLU A 200 40.93 5.21 -2.49
CA GLU A 200 41.14 5.71 -1.13
C GLU A 200 41.17 4.57 -0.11
N LEU A 201 40.29 3.58 -0.26
CA LEU A 201 40.27 2.39 0.59
C LEU A 201 41.57 1.58 0.43
N VAL A 202 42.04 1.36 -0.80
CA VAL A 202 43.31 0.68 -1.10
C VAL A 202 44.51 1.47 -0.57
N SER A 203 44.53 2.79 -0.78
CA SER A 203 45.60 3.69 -0.34
C SER A 203 45.69 3.81 1.18
N SER A 204 44.54 3.79 1.88
CA SER A 204 44.51 3.86 3.35
C SER A 204 45.12 2.62 4.02
N LYS A 205 45.15 1.48 3.32
CA LYS A 205 45.59 0.18 3.85
C LYS A 205 46.37 -0.62 2.79
N PRO A 206 47.53 -0.13 2.33
CA PRO A 206 48.26 -0.74 1.23
C PRO A 206 48.76 -2.17 1.57
N GLN A 207 49.00 -2.41 2.86
CA GLN A 207 49.40 -3.70 3.43
C GLN A 207 48.39 -4.85 3.21
N TYR A 208 47.13 -4.53 2.89
CA TYR A 208 46.08 -5.53 2.66
C TYR A 208 45.84 -5.82 1.18
N TYR A 209 46.48 -5.06 0.30
CA TYR A 209 46.36 -5.16 -1.16
C TYR A 209 47.61 -5.80 -1.81
N GLN A 210 48.78 -5.72 -1.17
CA GLN A 210 50.02 -6.30 -1.69
C GLN A 210 50.11 -7.81 -1.43
N VAL A 211 50.33 -8.56 -2.51
CA VAL A 211 50.42 -10.03 -2.54
C VAL A 211 51.67 -10.53 -1.78
N ASP A 212 52.81 -9.84 -1.94
CA ASP A 212 54.11 -10.34 -1.45
C ASP A 212 54.43 -9.99 0.02
N VAL A 213 53.67 -9.11 0.67
CA VAL A 213 54.03 -8.52 1.99
C VAL A 213 53.31 -9.17 3.19
N GLN A 214 52.35 -10.08 2.93
CA GLN A 214 51.53 -10.69 3.99
C GLN A 214 52.31 -11.55 4.99
N LEU A 215 53.54 -11.97 4.66
CA LEU A 215 54.33 -12.89 5.48
C LEU A 215 55.15 -12.24 6.61
N GLN A 216 55.15 -10.91 6.76
CA GLN A 216 56.01 -10.24 7.76
C GLN A 216 55.34 -9.11 8.57
N ILE A 217 54.01 -9.08 8.67
CA ILE A 217 53.32 -8.05 9.48
C ILE A 217 53.12 -8.58 10.92
N PRO A 218 53.77 -7.99 11.95
CA PRO A 218 53.71 -8.51 13.32
C PRO A 218 52.35 -8.35 14.01
N ASP A 219 51.42 -7.58 13.42
CA ASP A 219 50.10 -7.26 14.00
C ASP A 219 48.97 -7.38 12.96
N TYR A 220 48.97 -8.51 12.24
CA TYR A 220 48.01 -8.77 11.16
C TYR A 220 46.61 -9.06 11.71
N ASP A 221 45.74 -8.05 11.68
CA ASP A 221 44.33 -8.19 12.06
C ASP A 221 43.47 -8.76 10.92
N ARG A 222 43.20 -10.06 11.01
CA ARG A 222 42.40 -10.84 10.04
C ARG A 222 40.98 -10.32 9.85
N VAL A 223 40.37 -9.77 10.90
CA VAL A 223 39.00 -9.23 10.83
C VAL A 223 39.00 -7.95 9.99
N LYS A 224 40.03 -7.11 10.15
CA LYS A 224 40.21 -5.90 9.34
C LYS A 224 40.53 -6.21 7.89
N HIS A 225 41.32 -7.24 7.61
CA HIS A 225 41.59 -7.70 6.23
C HIS A 225 40.34 -8.26 5.55
N THR A 226 39.56 -9.09 6.25
CA THR A 226 38.30 -9.62 5.72
C THR A 226 37.28 -8.51 5.44
N LEU A 227 37.20 -7.51 6.32
CA LEU A 227 36.34 -6.35 6.13
C LEU A 227 36.80 -5.49 4.94
N PHE A 228 38.10 -5.34 4.76
CA PHE A 228 38.70 -4.66 3.62
C PHE A 228 38.34 -5.37 2.30
N LEU A 229 38.49 -6.70 2.23
CA LEU A 229 38.11 -7.48 1.05
C LEU A 229 36.61 -7.37 0.75
N LYS A 230 35.73 -7.49 1.77
CA LYS A 230 34.28 -7.34 1.58
C LYS A 230 33.90 -5.97 1.03
N ARG A 231 34.50 -4.90 1.55
CA ARG A 231 34.24 -3.53 1.07
C ARG A 231 34.78 -3.33 -0.34
N SER A 232 35.96 -3.89 -0.64
CA SER A 232 36.57 -3.84 -1.97
C SER A 232 35.71 -4.54 -3.03
N PHE A 233 35.29 -5.78 -2.76
CA PHE A 233 34.39 -6.53 -3.66
C PHE A 233 33.02 -5.86 -3.81
N PHE A 234 32.50 -5.25 -2.74
CA PHE A 234 31.24 -4.51 -2.81
C PHE A 234 31.34 -3.29 -3.73
N LEU A 235 32.39 -2.48 -3.60
CA LEU A 235 32.62 -1.31 -4.46
C LEU A 235 32.85 -1.72 -5.93
N LEU A 236 33.65 -2.76 -6.16
CA LEU A 236 33.89 -3.30 -7.50
C LEU A 236 32.61 -3.90 -8.14
N GLY A 237 31.76 -4.55 -7.33
CA GLY A 237 30.46 -5.03 -7.79
C GLY A 237 29.50 -3.90 -8.17
N GLN A 238 29.50 -2.80 -7.42
CA GLN A 238 28.72 -1.61 -7.76
C GLN A 238 29.23 -0.94 -9.05
N ILE A 239 30.55 -0.92 -9.26
CA ILE A 239 31.13 -0.43 -10.53
C ILE A 239 30.67 -1.33 -11.69
N ALA A 240 30.78 -2.65 -11.55
CA ALA A 240 30.39 -3.61 -12.59
C ALA A 240 28.91 -3.50 -13.00
N GLU A 241 28.02 -3.30 -12.02
CA GLU A 241 26.58 -3.12 -12.27
C GLU A 241 26.29 -1.80 -12.99
N LEU A 242 27.03 -0.74 -12.66
CA LEU A 242 26.87 0.57 -13.29
C LEU A 242 27.53 0.66 -14.67
N SER A 243 28.54 -0.16 -14.93
CA SER A 243 29.35 -0.19 -16.16
C SER A 243 29.01 -1.36 -17.10
N GLU A 244 27.78 -1.88 -17.07
CA GLU A 244 27.35 -3.05 -17.86
C GLU A 244 27.70 -2.95 -19.36
N ASN A 245 27.69 -1.73 -19.92
CA ASN A 245 27.94 -1.47 -21.35
C ASN A 245 29.35 -0.93 -21.67
N ASP A 246 30.23 -0.75 -20.67
CA ASP A 246 31.56 -0.16 -20.85
C ASP A 246 32.66 -1.22 -20.65
N GLN A 247 33.28 -1.63 -21.76
CA GLN A 247 34.24 -2.74 -21.78
C GLN A 247 35.51 -2.44 -20.98
N ASP A 248 35.93 -1.18 -20.89
CA ASP A 248 37.16 -0.79 -20.20
C ASP A 248 37.00 -0.94 -18.68
N TRP A 249 35.84 -0.52 -18.15
CA TRP A 249 35.51 -0.70 -16.73
C TRP A 249 35.30 -2.17 -16.36
N GLN A 250 34.69 -2.97 -17.23
CA GLN A 250 34.56 -4.41 -17.00
C GLN A 250 35.93 -5.11 -16.98
N TYR A 251 36.85 -4.72 -17.86
CA TYR A 251 38.22 -5.23 -17.84
C TYR A 251 38.96 -4.85 -16.56
N LEU A 252 38.87 -3.59 -16.14
CA LEU A 252 39.47 -3.10 -14.90
C LEU A 252 38.93 -3.85 -13.68
N VAL A 253 37.60 -4.00 -13.58
CA VAL A 253 36.98 -4.76 -12.48
C VAL A 253 37.43 -6.22 -12.49
N LYS A 254 37.52 -6.87 -13.65
CA LYS A 254 38.02 -8.26 -13.77
C LYS A 254 39.48 -8.39 -13.33
N LEU A 255 40.32 -7.42 -13.67
CA LEU A 255 41.73 -7.39 -13.27
C LEU A 255 41.88 -7.18 -11.76
N GLU A 256 41.21 -6.17 -11.19
CA GLU A 256 41.24 -5.85 -9.75
C GLU A 256 40.66 -6.98 -8.90
N THR A 257 39.55 -7.57 -9.34
CA THR A 257 38.98 -8.74 -8.64
C THR A 257 39.91 -9.94 -8.73
N GLY A 258 40.64 -10.15 -9.82
CA GLY A 258 41.67 -11.19 -9.95
C GLY A 258 42.85 -10.98 -8.98
N ILE A 259 43.31 -9.74 -8.81
CA ILE A 259 44.35 -9.38 -7.82
C ILE A 259 43.85 -9.63 -6.39
N LEU A 260 42.63 -9.20 -6.06
CA LEU A 260 42.05 -9.45 -4.74
C LEU A 260 41.76 -10.94 -4.48
N GLN A 261 41.39 -11.71 -5.51
CA GLN A 261 41.19 -13.15 -5.41
C GLN A 261 42.50 -13.91 -5.24
N SER A 262 43.57 -13.52 -5.93
CA SER A 262 44.90 -14.11 -5.71
C SER A 262 45.41 -13.80 -4.31
N THR A 263 45.26 -12.55 -3.84
CA THR A 263 45.54 -12.13 -2.45
C THR A 263 44.73 -12.93 -1.42
N TYR A 264 43.46 -13.22 -1.73
CA TYR A 264 42.61 -14.08 -0.90
C TYR A 264 43.08 -15.54 -0.92
N HIS A 265 43.33 -16.11 -2.10
CA HIS A 265 43.72 -17.50 -2.26
C HIS A 265 45.10 -17.80 -1.68
N GLU A 266 46.01 -16.84 -1.67
CA GLU A 266 47.31 -16.96 -1.01
C GLU A 266 47.18 -16.90 0.52
N SER A 267 46.31 -16.03 1.03
CA SER A 267 45.93 -16.02 2.45
C SER A 267 45.20 -17.31 2.88
N ASP A 268 44.41 -17.93 2.00
CA ASP A 268 43.60 -19.13 2.28
C ASP A 268 44.37 -20.44 2.00
N ARG A 269 45.41 -20.41 1.14
CA ARG A 269 46.34 -21.54 0.91
C ARG A 269 47.03 -21.99 2.20
N ASN A 270 47.18 -21.08 3.16
CA ASN A 270 47.72 -21.36 4.49
C ASN A 270 46.72 -22.04 5.45
N ARG A 271 45.46 -22.31 5.05
CA ARG A 271 44.59 -23.21 5.80
C ARG A 271 43.48 -23.86 4.97
N ILE A 272 43.58 -25.18 4.83
CA ILE A 272 42.48 -26.07 4.47
C ILE A 272 41.34 -25.88 5.50
N VAL A 273 40.10 -25.76 5.00
CA VAL A 273 38.78 -25.84 5.66
C VAL A 273 38.00 -24.53 5.87
N SER A 274 36.95 -24.42 5.03
CA SER A 274 35.66 -23.72 5.24
C SER A 274 35.71 -22.19 5.30
N THR A 275 35.07 -21.44 4.41
CA THR A 275 33.62 -21.34 4.22
C THR A 275 33.39 -20.42 3.02
N LYS A 276 32.39 -20.74 2.19
CA LYS A 276 32.07 -20.03 0.94
C LYS A 276 31.59 -18.61 1.25
N LEU A 277 32.52 -17.66 1.29
CA LEU A 277 32.28 -16.25 1.67
C LEU A 277 31.60 -15.44 0.57
N MET A 278 31.69 -15.91 -0.67
CA MET A 278 30.95 -15.36 -1.81
C MET A 278 29.51 -15.87 -1.75
N THR A 279 28.55 -15.01 -1.41
CA THR A 279 27.15 -15.36 -1.61
C THR A 279 26.91 -15.66 -3.08
N LYS A 280 26.02 -16.60 -3.38
CA LYS A 280 25.70 -17.09 -4.74
C LYS A 280 25.42 -15.95 -5.75
N HIS A 281 25.01 -14.79 -5.24
CA HIS A 281 24.79 -13.57 -6.01
C HIS A 281 26.08 -12.92 -6.53
N HIS A 282 27.15 -12.88 -5.73
CA HIS A 282 28.45 -12.31 -6.12
C HIS A 282 29.18 -13.22 -7.13
N GLN A 283 29.02 -14.55 -7.00
CA GLN A 283 29.57 -15.48 -7.99
C GLN A 283 28.90 -15.34 -9.36
N ARG A 284 27.61 -14.99 -9.41
CA ARG A 284 26.88 -14.78 -10.67
C ARG A 284 27.29 -13.50 -11.38
N LEU A 285 27.55 -12.42 -10.64
CA LEU A 285 27.99 -11.13 -11.22
C LEU A 285 29.40 -11.20 -11.83
N LEU A 286 30.21 -12.20 -11.45
CA LEU A 286 31.58 -12.38 -11.95
C LEU A 286 31.68 -13.34 -13.15
N GLN A 287 30.60 -14.08 -13.47
CA GLN A 287 30.57 -15.06 -14.56
C GLN A 287 29.86 -14.56 -15.83
N SER A 288 29.25 -13.37 -15.78
CA SER A 288 28.79 -12.61 -16.95
C SER A 288 29.90 -11.72 -17.51
#